data_AF-A0A7S2DY73-F1
#
_entry.id   AF-A0A7S2DY73-F1
#
_cell.length_a   1.000
_cell.length_b   1.000
_cell.length_c   1.000
_cell.angle_alpha   90.00
_cell.angle_beta   90.00
_cell.angle_gamma   90.00
#
_symmetry.space_group_name_H-M   'P 1'
#
loop_
_entity.id
_entity.type
_entity.pdbx_description
1 polymer ?
#
loop_
_entity_poly.entity_id
_entity_poly.type
_entity_poly.pdbx_seq_one_letter_code
_entity_poly.pdbx_strand_id
1 'polypeptide(L)'
;HRTRVDDSRYRLSGAWLQLVWNFQAHHYAPYPEHDHQLTETACIATPLLLLTLAQHALGWLAASPCRVWAMVLLLAHGVQASHFLAHQRVHCGKASLPPGVGWLQDMGVLLHPSVHRRHHETFDCNFCIFNGWANGVINLGFQMALRLGLANPELVLRPSPSH
;
A
#
# COMPACT_ATOMS: atom_id res chain seq x y z
N HIS A 1 -8.39 -18.67 13.15
CA HIS A 1 -8.20 -17.87 11.92
C HIS A 1 -8.79 -18.64 10.76
N ARG A 2 -9.85 -18.14 10.12
CA ARG A 2 -10.31 -18.70 8.83
C ARG A 2 -9.42 -18.09 7.75
N THR A 3 -8.72 -18.95 7.01
CA THR A 3 -7.97 -18.59 5.82
C THR A 3 -8.89 -17.87 4.84
N ARG A 4 -8.44 -16.76 4.24
CA ARG A 4 -9.19 -15.92 3.29
C ARG A 4 -9.89 -16.72 2.18
N VAL A 5 -9.27 -17.84 1.76
CA VAL A 5 -9.77 -18.75 0.72
C VAL A 5 -11.08 -19.45 1.13
N ASP A 6 -11.34 -19.55 2.43
CA ASP A 6 -12.55 -20.14 3.01
C ASP A 6 -13.67 -19.12 3.27
N ASP A 7 -13.39 -17.82 3.16
CA ASP A 7 -14.41 -16.78 3.29
C ASP A 7 -15.24 -16.71 2.00
N SER A 8 -16.53 -17.04 2.11
CA SER A 8 -17.47 -17.00 0.99
C SER A 8 -17.58 -15.59 0.38
N ARG A 9 -17.38 -14.52 1.17
CA ARG A 9 -17.39 -13.13 0.68
C ARG A 9 -16.21 -12.87 -0.24
N TYR A 10 -15.03 -13.39 0.08
CA TYR A 10 -13.85 -13.30 -0.78
C TYR A 10 -14.09 -14.03 -2.11
N ARG A 11 -14.51 -15.30 -2.05
CA ARG A 11 -14.74 -16.13 -3.25
C ARG A 11 -15.81 -15.58 -4.20
N LEU A 12 -16.87 -15.00 -3.63
CA LEU A 12 -17.99 -14.45 -4.40
C LEU A 12 -17.75 -13.01 -4.87
N SER A 13 -16.69 -12.36 -4.40
CA SER A 13 -16.38 -10.99 -4.78
C SER A 13 -15.67 -10.91 -6.14
N GLY A 14 -15.90 -9.83 -6.88
CA GLY A 14 -15.20 -9.57 -8.14
C GLY A 14 -13.71 -9.29 -7.92
N ALA A 15 -12.91 -9.40 -8.99
CA ALA A 15 -11.44 -9.27 -8.95
C ALA A 15 -10.97 -8.00 -8.22
N TRP A 16 -11.68 -6.87 -8.39
CA TRP A 16 -11.39 -5.63 -7.67
C TRP A 16 -11.58 -5.75 -6.15
N LEU A 17 -12.71 -6.31 -5.69
CA LEU A 17 -12.93 -6.49 -4.25
C LEU A 17 -11.95 -7.51 -3.68
N GLN A 18 -11.59 -8.55 -4.44
CA GLN A 18 -10.56 -9.50 -4.02
C GLN A 18 -9.21 -8.82 -3.85
N LEU A 19 -8.82 -7.91 -4.76
CA LEU A 19 -7.60 -7.11 -4.63
C LEU A 19 -7.63 -6.23 -3.36
N VAL A 20 -8.73 -5.51 -3.12
CA VAL A 20 -8.90 -4.70 -1.90
C VAL A 20 -8.86 -5.59 -0.65
N TRP A 21 -9.48 -6.77 -0.71
CA TRP A 21 -9.44 -7.74 0.37
C TRP A 21 -8.02 -8.26 0.60
N ASN A 22 -7.22 -8.50 -0.42
CA ASN A 22 -5.81 -8.89 -0.26
C ASN A 22 -5.02 -7.78 0.43
N PHE A 23 -5.32 -6.53 0.07
CA PHE A 23 -4.73 -5.37 0.69
C PHE A 23 -5.18 -5.22 2.14
N GLN A 24 -6.41 -5.54 2.52
CA GLN A 24 -6.89 -5.39 3.91
C GLN A 24 -6.70 -6.63 4.78
N ALA A 25 -6.63 -7.83 4.19
CA ALA A 25 -6.51 -9.10 4.90
C ALA A 25 -5.26 -9.17 5.78
N HIS A 26 -4.20 -8.44 5.42
CA HIS A 26 -2.97 -8.40 6.21
C HIS A 26 -3.12 -7.69 7.57
N HIS A 27 -4.22 -6.96 7.81
CA HIS A 27 -4.57 -6.45 9.15
C HIS A 27 -5.13 -7.55 10.05
N TYR A 28 -5.62 -8.62 9.45
CA TYR A 28 -6.27 -9.71 10.16
C TYR A 28 -5.35 -10.93 10.30
N ALA A 29 -4.39 -11.14 9.39
CA ALA A 29 -3.54 -12.32 9.39
C ALA A 29 -2.08 -12.07 9.83
N PRO A 30 -1.45 -13.00 10.59
CA PRO A 30 -0.03 -12.91 10.91
C PRO A 30 0.84 -13.12 9.67
N TYR A 31 1.92 -12.35 9.55
CA TYR A 31 2.88 -12.54 8.47
C TYR A 31 3.75 -13.79 8.70
N PRO A 32 4.14 -14.50 7.63
CA PRO A 32 3.69 -14.33 6.26
C PRO A 32 2.46 -15.21 5.99
N GLU A 33 1.34 -14.64 5.54
CA GLU A 33 0.34 -15.47 4.86
C GLU A 33 0.69 -15.64 3.37
N HIS A 34 1.27 -14.63 2.70
CA HIS A 34 1.58 -14.71 1.26
C HIS A 34 2.82 -13.89 0.84
N ASP A 35 3.85 -14.57 0.34
CA ASP A 35 5.07 -14.01 -0.30
C ASP A 35 4.81 -13.28 -1.63
N HIS A 36 3.55 -13.01 -1.97
CA HIS A 36 3.15 -12.53 -3.30
C HIS A 36 2.64 -11.11 -3.34
N GLN A 37 2.49 -10.35 -2.24
CA GLN A 37 1.94 -8.98 -2.33
C GLN A 37 2.78 -8.03 -3.18
N LEU A 38 4.11 -8.16 -3.13
CA LEU A 38 5.01 -7.43 -4.03
C LEU A 38 4.80 -7.85 -5.49
N THR A 39 4.63 -9.15 -5.73
CA THR A 39 4.31 -9.73 -7.05
C THR A 39 2.95 -9.27 -7.55
N GLU A 40 1.90 -9.29 -6.73
CA GLU A 40 0.55 -8.82 -7.05
C GLU A 40 0.58 -7.34 -7.45
N THR A 41 1.33 -6.52 -6.71
CA THR A 41 1.47 -5.09 -7.02
C THR A 41 2.30 -4.87 -8.27
N ALA A 42 3.35 -5.66 -8.50
CA ALA A 42 4.12 -5.63 -9.75
C ALA A 42 3.26 -6.07 -10.95
N CYS A 43 2.40 -7.08 -10.79
CA CYS A 43 1.48 -7.56 -11.82
C CYS A 43 0.43 -6.52 -12.22
N ILE A 44 0.15 -5.53 -11.39
CA ILE A 44 -0.75 -4.41 -11.71
C ILE A 44 0.05 -3.21 -12.25
N ALA A 45 1.08 -2.79 -11.52
CA ALA A 45 1.84 -1.58 -11.86
C ALA A 45 2.62 -1.73 -13.18
N THR A 46 3.20 -2.90 -13.44
CA THR A 46 4.01 -3.15 -14.64
C THR A 46 3.21 -3.05 -15.94
N PRO A 47 2.08 -3.77 -16.14
CA PRO A 47 1.33 -3.65 -17.39
C PRO A 47 0.76 -2.24 -17.58
N LEU A 48 0.34 -1.56 -16.49
CA LEU A 48 -0.11 -0.18 -16.58
C LEU A 48 1.02 0.77 -16.99
N LEU A 49 2.24 0.58 -16.47
CA LEU A 49 3.39 1.37 -16.85
C LEU A 49 3.75 1.13 -18.33
N LEU A 50 3.80 -0.14 -18.76
CA LEU A 50 4.07 -0.49 -20.15
C LEU A 50 3.02 0.08 -21.11
N LEU A 51 1.75 0.00 -20.75
CA LEU A 51 0.66 0.59 -21.53
C LEU A 51 0.81 2.11 -21.65
N THR A 52 1.16 2.78 -20.55
CA THR A 52 1.38 4.23 -20.52
C THR A 52 2.53 4.64 -21.44
N LEU A 53 3.64 3.91 -21.39
CA LEU A 53 4.79 4.14 -22.25
C LEU A 53 4.47 3.86 -23.72
N ALA A 54 3.68 2.81 -24.00
CA ALA A 54 3.21 2.49 -25.35
C ALA A 54 2.29 3.58 -25.90
N GLN A 55 1.32 4.07 -25.12
CA GLN A 55 0.44 5.18 -25.50
C GLN A 55 1.25 6.45 -25.83
N HIS A 56 2.31 6.72 -25.07
CA HIS A 56 3.20 7.83 -25.36
C HIS A 56 3.99 7.61 -26.66
N ALA A 57 4.56 6.42 -26.86
CA ALA A 57 5.32 6.07 -28.06
C ALA A 57 4.47 6.11 -29.34
N LEU A 58 3.17 5.80 -29.25
CA LEU A 58 2.20 5.88 -30.35
C LEU A 58 1.67 7.31 -30.59
N GLY A 59 2.09 8.30 -29.79
CA GLY A 59 1.63 9.69 -29.88
C GLY A 59 0.22 9.92 -29.32
N TRP A 60 -0.38 8.93 -28.66
CA TRP A 60 -1.72 9.03 -28.07
C TRP A 60 -1.71 9.74 -26.71
N LEU A 61 -0.56 9.78 -26.04
CA LEU A 61 -0.39 10.44 -24.75
C LEU A 61 0.75 11.45 -24.80
N ALA A 62 0.44 12.71 -24.48
CA ALA A 62 1.45 13.76 -24.36
C ALA A 62 2.48 13.43 -23.28
N ALA A 63 3.70 13.97 -23.43
CA ALA A 63 4.81 13.66 -22.53
C ALA A 63 4.54 14.03 -21.06
N SER A 64 3.87 15.16 -20.81
CA SER A 64 3.55 15.61 -19.45
C SER A 64 2.64 14.64 -18.67
N PRO A 65 1.43 14.27 -19.15
CA PRO A 65 0.60 13.31 -18.46
C PRO A 65 1.23 11.91 -18.39
N CYS A 66 2.00 11.49 -19.40
CA CYS A 66 2.79 10.26 -19.36
C CYS A 66 3.76 10.24 -18.16
N ARG A 67 4.56 11.31 -17.99
CA ARG A 67 5.49 11.43 -16.86
C ARG A 67 4.79 11.40 -15.51
N VAL A 68 3.70 12.16 -15.37
CA VAL A 68 2.93 12.21 -14.11
C VAL A 68 2.39 10.82 -13.78
N TRP A 69 1.79 10.13 -14.75
CA TRP A 69 1.20 8.82 -14.51
C TRP A 69 2.25 7.73 -14.25
N ALA A 70 3.37 7.74 -14.99
CA ALA A 70 4.50 6.85 -14.72
C ALA A 70 5.06 7.08 -13.30
N MET A 71 5.18 8.34 -12.86
CA MET A 71 5.60 8.68 -11.51
C MET A 71 4.63 8.14 -10.45
N VAL A 72 3.32 8.26 -10.67
CA VAL A 72 2.30 7.70 -9.77
C VAL A 72 2.45 6.17 -9.64
N LEU A 73 2.61 5.47 -10.76
CA LEU A 73 2.77 4.00 -10.75
C LEU A 73 4.06 3.56 -10.05
N LEU A 74 5.17 4.25 -10.30
CA LEU A 74 6.46 3.98 -9.64
C LEU A 74 6.41 4.23 -8.13
N LEU A 75 5.81 5.37 -7.73
CA LEU A 75 5.65 5.69 -6.31
C LEU A 75 4.74 4.67 -5.61
N ALA A 76 3.59 4.34 -6.20
CA ALA A 76 2.67 3.34 -5.66
C ALA A 76 3.34 1.97 -5.48
N HIS A 77 4.19 1.56 -6.43
CA HIS A 77 4.96 0.33 -6.29
C HIS A 77 6.01 0.42 -5.17
N GLY A 78 6.76 1.52 -5.10
CA GLY A 78 7.77 1.74 -4.06
C GLY A 78 7.18 1.78 -2.65
N VAL A 79 6.00 2.36 -2.50
CA VAL A 79 5.17 2.38 -1.28
C VAL A 79 4.93 0.95 -0.80
N GLN A 80 4.41 0.11 -1.68
CA GLN A 80 4.07 -1.26 -1.32
C GLN A 80 5.33 -2.09 -1.00
N ALA A 81 6.41 -1.88 -1.75
CA ALA A 81 7.69 -2.54 -1.48
C ALA A 81 8.22 -2.15 -0.10
N SER A 82 8.19 -0.85 0.25
CA SER A 82 8.61 -0.38 1.56
C SER A 82 7.74 -0.95 2.68
N HIS A 83 6.43 -1.07 2.46
CA HIS A 83 5.51 -1.71 3.39
C HIS A 83 5.87 -3.19 3.63
N PHE A 84 6.11 -3.95 2.56
CA PHE A 84 6.50 -5.35 2.67
C PHE A 84 7.83 -5.53 3.41
N LEU A 85 8.84 -4.69 3.12
CA LEU A 85 10.13 -4.74 3.79
C LEU A 85 10.03 -4.40 5.29
N ALA A 86 9.03 -3.61 5.70
CA ALA A 86 8.76 -3.35 7.11
C ALA A 86 8.25 -4.62 7.82
N HIS A 87 7.33 -5.36 7.18
CA HIS A 87 6.87 -6.67 7.68
C HIS A 87 8.00 -7.69 7.72
N GLN A 88 8.74 -7.85 6.63
CA GLN A 88 9.85 -8.80 6.55
C GLN A 88 10.84 -8.59 7.71
N ARG A 89 11.14 -7.34 8.06
CA ARG A 89 12.01 -7.03 9.19
C ARG A 89 11.45 -7.46 10.55
N VAL A 90 10.14 -7.34 10.78
CA VAL A 90 9.50 -7.76 12.04
C VAL A 90 9.60 -9.26 12.21
N HIS A 91 9.34 -10.01 11.14
CA HIS A 91 9.17 -11.46 11.22
C HIS A 91 10.46 -12.24 10.99
N CYS A 92 11.33 -11.75 10.12
CA CYS A 92 12.58 -12.42 9.73
C CYS A 92 13.84 -11.70 10.24
N GLY A 93 13.68 -10.54 10.89
CA GLY A 93 14.77 -9.74 11.44
C GLY A 93 15.44 -8.83 10.41
N LYS A 94 16.26 -7.88 10.90
CA LYS A 94 16.93 -6.89 10.03
C LYS A 94 17.91 -7.51 9.02
N ALA A 95 18.50 -8.66 9.35
CA ALA A 95 19.47 -9.34 8.49
C ALA A 95 18.84 -10.00 7.25
N SER A 96 17.52 -10.20 7.23
CA SER A 96 16.82 -10.76 6.06
C SER A 96 16.63 -9.74 4.93
N LEU A 97 16.86 -8.45 5.21
CA LEU A 97 16.60 -7.38 4.27
C LEU A 97 17.75 -7.23 3.26
N PRO A 98 17.48 -6.68 2.06
CA PRO A 98 18.53 -6.27 1.15
C PRO A 98 19.50 -5.27 1.81
N PRO A 99 20.78 -5.25 1.40
CA PRO A 99 21.78 -4.35 1.96
C PRO A 99 21.32 -2.89 1.97
N GLY A 100 21.56 -2.20 3.08
CA GLY A 100 21.18 -0.78 3.26
C GLY A 100 19.72 -0.52 3.59
N VAL A 101 18.78 -1.42 3.26
CA VAL A 101 17.34 -1.20 3.53
C VAL A 101 17.07 -1.02 5.02
N GLY A 102 17.64 -1.88 5.87
CA GLY A 102 17.46 -1.76 7.31
C GLY A 102 17.99 -0.44 7.88
N TRP A 103 19.07 0.11 7.30
CA TRP A 103 19.61 1.41 7.70
C TRP A 103 18.71 2.56 7.22
N LEU A 104 18.20 2.50 5.99
CA LEU A 104 17.23 3.47 5.47
C LEU A 104 15.93 3.48 6.29
N GLN A 105 15.48 2.32 6.77
CA GLN A 105 14.35 2.24 7.70
C GLN A 105 14.68 2.89 9.05
N ASP A 106 15.88 2.66 9.60
CA ASP A 106 16.30 3.26 10.87
C ASP A 106 16.42 4.79 10.80
N MET A 107 16.83 5.32 9.65
CA MET A 107 16.86 6.75 9.37
C MET A 107 15.47 7.36 9.08
N GLY A 108 14.42 6.53 8.96
CA GLY A 108 13.09 6.99 8.57
C GLY A 108 12.97 7.43 7.11
N VAL A 109 13.92 7.05 6.26
CA VAL A 109 13.82 7.26 4.80
C VAL A 109 12.79 6.30 4.21
N LEU A 110 12.86 5.02 4.63
CA LEU A 110 11.87 3.99 4.33
C LEU A 110 11.00 3.70 5.56
N LEU A 111 9.91 2.96 5.35
CA LEU A 111 8.95 2.66 6.40
C LEU A 111 9.61 1.82 7.50
N HIS A 112 9.74 2.40 8.69
CA HIS A 112 10.22 1.67 9.86
C HIS A 112 9.12 0.77 10.45
N PRO A 113 9.45 -0.46 10.88
CA PRO A 113 8.49 -1.39 11.48
C PRO A 113 7.67 -0.84 12.64
N SER A 114 8.25 0.02 13.48
CA SER A 114 7.54 0.60 14.63
C SER A 114 6.43 1.58 14.21
N VAL A 115 6.61 2.30 13.10
CA VAL A 115 5.61 3.20 12.53
C VAL A 115 4.47 2.38 11.95
N HIS A 116 4.83 1.33 11.20
CA HIS A 116 3.87 0.38 10.66
C HIS A 116 3.08 -0.33 11.77
N ARG A 117 3.73 -0.82 12.83
CA ARG A 117 3.06 -1.41 13.99
C ARG A 117 2.07 -0.46 14.62
N ARG A 118 2.45 0.81 14.82
CA ARG A 118 1.55 1.82 15.37
C ARG A 118 0.29 1.99 14.53
N HIS A 119 0.41 1.97 13.20
CA HIS A 119 -0.76 2.00 12.31
C HIS A 119 -1.73 0.83 12.56
N HIS A 120 -1.22 -0.38 12.79
CA HIS A 120 -2.05 -1.54 13.18
C HIS A 120 -2.66 -1.42 14.58
N GLU A 121 -2.02 -0.68 15.49
CA GLU A 121 -2.51 -0.50 16.87
C GLU A 121 -3.54 0.63 16.99
N THR A 122 -3.31 1.76 16.31
CA THR A 122 -4.12 2.96 16.48
C THR A 122 -5.14 3.16 15.36
N PHE A 123 -4.92 2.57 14.18
CA PHE A 123 -5.69 2.84 12.95
C PHE A 123 -5.90 4.35 12.71
N ASP A 124 -4.96 5.18 13.15
CA ASP A 124 -5.06 6.64 13.18
C ASP A 124 -4.90 7.29 11.79
N CYS A 125 -4.37 6.54 10.84
CA CYS A 125 -4.14 6.97 9.46
C CYS A 125 -4.56 5.86 8.49
N ASN A 126 -5.24 6.27 7.41
CA ASN A 126 -5.78 5.32 6.43
C ASN A 126 -4.72 4.55 5.65
N PHE A 127 -3.50 5.08 5.55
CA PHE A 127 -2.43 4.48 4.77
C PHE A 127 -1.07 4.77 5.38
N CYS A 128 -0.25 3.72 5.53
CA CYS A 128 1.15 3.81 5.93
C CYS A 128 2.03 3.71 4.67
N ILE A 129 2.20 4.84 3.97
CA ILE A 129 2.55 4.87 2.54
C ILE A 129 4.06 4.78 2.29
N PHE A 130 4.93 5.47 3.03
CA PHE A 130 6.36 5.46 2.68
C PHE A 130 7.27 5.58 3.90
N ASN A 131 6.96 6.52 4.78
CA ASN A 131 7.71 6.84 5.98
C ASN A 131 6.81 7.67 6.90
N GLY A 132 7.08 7.64 8.21
CA GLY A 132 6.15 8.19 9.22
C GLY A 132 5.83 9.69 9.08
N TRP A 133 6.65 10.48 8.37
CA TRP A 133 6.40 11.90 8.14
C TRP A 133 5.39 12.17 7.02
N ALA A 134 5.39 11.39 5.93
CA ALA A 134 4.47 11.57 4.82
C ALA A 134 3.02 11.34 5.24
N ASN A 135 2.79 10.49 6.25
CA ASN A 135 1.47 10.23 6.81
C ASN A 135 0.80 11.51 7.32
N GLY A 136 1.55 12.43 7.94
CA GLY A 136 0.99 13.70 8.41
C GLY A 136 0.50 14.59 7.27
N VAL A 137 1.28 14.68 6.19
CA VAL A 137 0.94 15.47 5.00
C VAL A 137 -0.25 14.86 4.25
N ILE A 138 -0.27 13.55 4.08
CA ILE A 138 -1.37 12.85 3.40
C ILE A 138 -2.64 12.90 4.24
N ASN A 139 -2.54 12.75 5.56
CA ASN A 139 -3.69 12.89 6.44
C ASN A 139 -4.25 14.32 6.39
N LEU A 140 -3.39 15.35 6.36
CA LEU A 140 -3.83 16.73 6.16
C LEU A 140 -4.59 16.89 4.83
N GLY A 141 -4.04 16.37 3.74
CA GLY A 141 -4.71 16.39 2.43
C GLY A 141 -6.05 15.65 2.44
N PHE A 142 -6.12 14.51 3.10
CA PHE A 142 -7.35 13.73 3.26
C PHE A 142 -8.40 14.48 4.10
N GLN A 143 -8.00 15.09 5.22
CA GLN A 143 -8.88 15.94 6.03
C GLN A 143 -9.39 17.16 5.25
N MET A 144 -8.56 17.76 4.40
CA MET A 144 -8.99 18.81 3.48
C MET A 144 -9.99 18.28 2.43
N ALA A 145 -9.75 17.11 1.85
CA ALA A 145 -10.68 16.49 0.91
C ALA A 145 -12.05 16.21 1.54
N LEU A 146 -12.09 15.75 2.80
CA LEU A 146 -13.33 15.60 3.57
C LEU A 146 -14.04 16.95 3.77
N ARG A 147 -13.31 17.99 4.19
CA ARG A 147 -13.87 19.34 4.38
C ARG A 147 -14.42 19.96 3.09
N LEU A 148 -13.84 19.60 1.95
CA LEU A 148 -14.26 20.07 0.62
C LEU A 148 -15.34 19.17 -0.01
N GLY A 149 -15.80 18.11 0.66
CA GLY A 149 -16.81 17.19 0.13
C GLY A 149 -16.32 16.30 -1.02
N LEU A 150 -15.00 16.18 -1.20
CA LEU A 150 -14.37 15.37 -2.25
C LEU A 150 -14.23 13.89 -1.86
N ALA A 151 -14.42 13.56 -0.59
CA ALA A 151 -14.39 12.21 -0.06
C ALA A 151 -15.57 11.97 0.88
N ASN A 152 -16.18 10.78 0.81
CA ASN A 152 -17.27 10.38 1.70
C ASN A 152 -16.69 9.65 2.93
N PRO A 153 -16.86 10.18 4.16
CA PRO A 153 -16.35 9.54 5.37
C PRO A 153 -16.99 8.19 5.68
N GLU A 154 -18.18 7.88 5.15
CA GLU A 154 -18.84 6.58 5.35
C GLU A 154 -18.25 5.46 4.49
N LEU A 155 -17.57 5.80 3.39
CA LEU A 155 -16.84 4.84 2.54
C LEU A 155 -15.44 4.53 3.05
N VAL A 156 -14.91 5.34 3.97
CA VAL A 156 -13.62 5.11 4.60
C VAL A 156 -13.87 4.28 5.84
N LEU A 157 -13.62 2.97 5.71
CA LEU A 157 -13.72 1.98 6.77
C LEU A 157 -12.92 2.45 7.99
N ARG A 158 -13.58 3.07 8.97
CA ARG A 158 -13.07 3.13 10.34
C ARG A 158 -13.25 1.71 10.88
N PRO A 159 -12.18 1.02 11.28
CA PRO A 159 -12.37 -0.20 12.05
C PRO A 159 -13.18 0.17 13.29
N SER A 160 -14.22 -0.62 13.59
CA SER A 160 -14.95 -0.50 14.84
C SER A 160 -13.95 -0.61 16.00
N PRO A 161 -14.06 0.26 17.03
CA PRO A 161 -13.15 0.21 18.17
C PRO A 161 -13.11 -1.22 18.71
N SER A 162 -11.91 -1.76 18.85
CA SER A 162 -11.69 -3.03 19.54
C SER A 162 -12.19 -2.88 20.98
N HIS A 163 -13.20 -3.68 21.32
CA HIS A 163 -13.57 -3.95 22.71
C HIS A 163 -12.50 -4.81 23.39
#